data_AF-A0AA39Q9G3-F1
#
_entry.id   AF-A0AA39Q9G3-F1
#
_cell.length_a   1.000
_cell.length_b   1.000
_cell.length_c   1.000
_cell.angle_alpha   90.00
_cell.angle_beta   90.00
_cell.angle_gamma   90.00
#
_symmetry.space_group_name_H-M   'P 1'
#
loop_
_entity.id
_entity.type
_entity.pdbx_description
1 polymer ?
#
loop_
_entity_poly.entity_id
_entity_poly.type
_entity_poly.pdbx_seq_one_letter_code
_entity_poly.pdbx_strand_id
1 'polypeptide(L)'
;MPEMTASSEQTPESAPTVEQGVWPLLAELPSLPLPNLRKGWAKGARATFLEQCVVRLREKKGLNPKRAAEFANTTAVNEYFREFFWALPLHQDPHNDDPPPVADEELSNTQRGAKAAIVKQMSNASPKWLEYHVGKQWFGKDNNDLSLRFDAFWNAQGGLGKDRAAACATFVAAEFDKLSSNDQDRWGAFAERMAAENKRPKGGAWAAPALLPPADVQR
;
A
#
# COMPACT_ATOMS: atom_id res chain seq x y z
N MET A 1 2.59 -11.07 81.93
CA MET A 1 3.86 -11.61 81.39
C MET A 1 3.85 -13.12 81.58
N PRO A 2 4.20 -13.97 80.61
CA PRO A 2 4.84 -13.70 79.32
C PRO A 2 3.98 -14.05 78.07
N GLU A 3 4.25 -13.33 76.99
CA GLU A 3 4.03 -13.76 75.60
C GLU A 3 4.96 -14.93 75.27
N MET A 4 4.51 -15.89 74.47
CA MET A 4 5.35 -16.58 73.46
C MET A 4 4.47 -17.04 72.28
N THR A 5 4.45 -16.16 71.28
CA THR A 5 4.50 -16.40 69.83
C THR A 5 4.48 -17.84 69.33
N ALA A 6 3.39 -18.19 68.63
CA ALA A 6 3.36 -19.28 67.66
C ALA A 6 3.88 -18.74 66.31
N SER A 7 5.05 -19.24 65.88
CA SER A 7 5.56 -19.03 64.52
C SER A 7 4.78 -19.91 63.55
N SER A 8 4.00 -19.28 62.67
CA SER A 8 3.35 -19.94 61.56
C SER A 8 4.28 -19.87 60.36
N GLU A 9 4.78 -21.04 59.95
CA GLU A 9 5.55 -21.25 58.72
C GLU A 9 4.67 -20.91 57.52
N GLN A 10 4.87 -19.71 56.97
CA GLN A 10 4.25 -19.28 55.73
C GLN A 10 5.08 -19.83 54.57
N THR A 11 4.60 -20.92 53.98
CA THR A 11 5.12 -21.43 52.69
C THR A 11 4.96 -20.32 51.64
N PRO A 12 6.02 -19.96 50.89
CA PRO A 12 5.87 -18.99 49.81
C PRO A 12 5.00 -19.61 48.71
N GLU A 13 3.74 -19.18 48.70
CA GLU A 13 2.80 -19.33 47.60
C GLU A 13 3.50 -18.84 46.34
N SER A 14 3.87 -19.79 45.49
CA SER A 14 4.55 -19.53 44.23
C SER A 14 3.63 -18.64 43.41
N ALA A 15 4.06 -17.39 43.20
CA ALA A 15 3.36 -16.44 42.35
C ALA A 15 3.03 -17.14 41.02
N PRO A 16 1.80 -17.03 40.51
CA PRO A 16 1.49 -17.52 39.18
C PRO A 16 2.48 -16.85 38.24
N THR A 17 3.33 -17.64 37.61
CA THR A 17 4.10 -17.23 36.44
C THR A 17 3.06 -16.73 35.46
N VAL A 18 2.90 -15.40 35.39
CA VAL A 18 2.25 -14.74 34.29
C VAL A 18 3.15 -15.09 33.12
N GLU A 19 2.87 -16.20 32.45
CA GLU A 19 3.27 -16.39 31.08
C GLU A 19 2.65 -15.21 30.35
N GLN A 20 3.43 -14.15 30.22
CA GLN A 20 3.14 -12.99 29.41
C GLN A 20 2.78 -13.55 28.06
N GLY A 21 1.47 -13.55 27.78
CA GLY A 21 0.87 -14.26 26.67
C GLY A 21 1.60 -13.90 25.39
N VAL A 22 2.47 -14.80 24.96
CA VAL A 22 2.99 -14.76 23.60
C VAL A 22 1.77 -14.96 22.74
N TRP A 23 1.29 -13.86 22.16
CA TRP A 23 0.05 -13.84 21.38
C TRP A 23 0.06 -15.01 20.39
N PRO A 24 -1.04 -15.79 20.27
CA PRO A 24 -1.08 -16.98 19.41
C PRO A 24 -0.63 -16.69 17.97
N LEU A 25 -0.92 -15.48 17.47
CA LEU A 25 -0.51 -15.00 16.14
C LEU A 25 1.01 -14.83 15.98
N LEU A 26 1.74 -14.54 17.06
CA LEU A 26 3.20 -14.45 17.04
C LEU A 26 3.88 -15.81 17.24
N ALA A 27 3.14 -16.83 17.67
CA ALA A 27 3.64 -18.21 17.73
C ALA A 27 3.71 -18.85 16.34
N GLU A 28 2.83 -18.45 15.42
CA GLU A 28 2.76 -18.96 14.04
C GLU A 28 3.42 -18.02 13.03
N LEU A 29 4.67 -17.63 13.29
CA LEU A 29 5.42 -16.86 12.31
C LEU A 29 5.60 -17.64 11.00
N PRO A 30 5.48 -16.99 9.83
CA PRO A 30 5.74 -17.65 8.57
C PRO A 30 7.20 -18.09 8.48
N SER A 31 7.42 -19.30 7.98
CA SER A 31 8.75 -19.82 7.72
C SER A 31 9.49 -18.95 6.70
N LEU A 32 10.76 -18.64 6.98
CA LEU A 32 11.64 -17.96 6.02
C LEU A 32 12.37 -18.99 5.13
N PRO A 33 12.53 -18.73 3.82
CA PRO A 33 12.10 -17.54 3.08
C PRO A 33 10.58 -17.51 2.85
N LEU A 34 10.00 -16.30 2.84
CA LEU A 34 8.56 -16.13 2.60
C LEU A 34 8.17 -16.66 1.22
N PRO A 35 7.04 -17.37 1.09
CA PRO A 35 6.52 -17.80 -0.20
C PRO A 35 6.13 -16.58 -1.04
N ASN A 36 6.33 -16.67 -2.35
CA ASN A 36 5.89 -15.61 -3.28
C ASN A 36 4.38 -15.41 -3.22
N LEU A 37 3.95 -14.14 -3.23
CA LEU A 37 2.53 -13.80 -3.32
C LEU A 37 1.96 -14.27 -4.66
N ARG A 38 0.85 -15.03 -4.59
CA ARG A 38 0.16 -15.52 -5.78
C ARG A 38 -0.60 -14.38 -6.47
N LYS A 39 -0.97 -14.59 -7.74
CA LYS A 39 -1.89 -13.69 -8.45
C LYS A 39 -3.22 -13.61 -7.69
N GLY A 40 -3.71 -12.40 -7.45
CA GLY A 40 -4.92 -12.19 -6.65
C GLY A 40 -4.74 -12.46 -5.15
N TRP A 41 -3.54 -12.21 -4.61
CA TRP A 41 -3.26 -12.36 -3.19
C TRP A 41 -4.11 -11.40 -2.31
N ALA A 42 -4.34 -10.18 -2.78
CA ALA A 42 -5.19 -9.23 -2.07
C ALA A 42 -6.65 -9.63 -2.27
N LYS A 43 -7.34 -9.94 -1.18
CA LYS A 43 -8.75 -10.29 -1.09
C LYS A 43 -9.37 -9.59 0.12
N GLY A 44 -10.70 -9.59 0.21
CA GLY A 44 -11.42 -9.05 1.38
C GLY A 44 -11.04 -7.60 1.66
N ALA A 45 -10.81 -7.29 2.93
CA ALA A 45 -10.46 -5.95 3.39
C ALA A 45 -9.19 -5.40 2.73
N ARG A 46 -8.19 -6.25 2.45
CA ARG A 46 -6.96 -5.83 1.76
C ARG A 46 -7.21 -5.39 0.32
N ALA A 47 -8.09 -6.09 -0.39
CA ALA A 47 -8.47 -5.68 -1.75
C ALA A 47 -9.18 -4.33 -1.70
N THR A 48 -10.15 -4.17 -0.81
CA THR A 48 -10.89 -2.90 -0.62
C THR A 48 -9.96 -1.73 -0.28
N PHE A 49 -9.02 -1.92 0.64
CA PHE A 49 -8.00 -0.92 0.96
C PHE A 49 -7.16 -0.53 -0.27
N LEU A 50 -6.65 -1.53 -1.02
CA LEU A 50 -5.83 -1.25 -2.20
C LEU A 50 -6.64 -0.60 -3.33
N GLU A 51 -7.93 -0.92 -3.48
CA GLU A 51 -8.83 -0.24 -4.43
C GLU A 51 -9.02 1.25 -4.10
N GLN A 52 -9.13 1.60 -2.82
CA GLN A 52 -9.14 3.01 -2.39
C GLN A 52 -7.80 3.69 -2.70
N CYS A 53 -6.69 2.98 -2.50
CA CYS A 53 -5.36 3.46 -2.90
C CYS A 53 -5.22 3.66 -4.42
N VAL A 54 -5.90 2.86 -5.25
CA VAL A 54 -5.89 3.03 -6.72
C VAL A 54 -6.49 4.37 -7.13
N VAL A 55 -7.59 4.79 -6.50
CA VAL A 55 -8.21 6.11 -6.76
C VAL A 55 -7.23 7.23 -6.42
N ARG A 56 -6.60 7.17 -5.25
CA ARG A 56 -5.61 8.17 -4.81
C ARG A 56 -4.36 8.17 -5.69
N LEU A 57 -3.85 7.01 -6.06
CA LEU A 57 -2.70 6.90 -6.97
C LEU A 57 -3.00 7.53 -8.33
N ARG A 58 -4.22 7.35 -8.85
CA ARG A 58 -4.65 7.99 -10.11
C ARG A 58 -4.57 9.51 -10.02
N GLU A 59 -5.09 10.11 -8.95
CA GLU A 59 -5.01 11.55 -8.73
C GLU A 59 -3.54 12.02 -8.68
N LYS A 60 -2.69 11.28 -7.95
CA LYS A 60 -1.25 11.60 -7.87
C LYS A 60 -0.53 11.45 -9.21
N LYS A 61 -0.92 10.50 -10.05
CA LYS A 61 -0.38 10.35 -11.42
C LYS A 61 -0.76 11.52 -12.32
N GLY A 62 -1.97 12.04 -12.20
CA GLY A 62 -2.38 13.27 -12.88
C GLY A 62 -1.55 14.48 -12.44
N LEU A 63 -1.04 14.48 -11.20
CA LEU A 63 -0.21 15.56 -10.67
C LEU A 63 1.21 15.44 -11.20
N ASN A 64 1.92 14.38 -10.79
CA ASN A 64 3.35 14.28 -10.99
C ASN A 64 3.79 12.81 -10.86
N PRO A 65 4.52 12.25 -11.85
CA PRO A 65 5.06 10.89 -11.76
C PRO A 65 5.86 10.62 -10.49
N LYS A 66 6.60 11.63 -9.99
CA LYS A 66 7.35 11.51 -8.73
C LYS A 66 6.44 11.36 -7.52
N ARG A 67 5.35 12.15 -7.44
CA ARG A 67 4.37 12.05 -6.33
C ARG A 67 3.59 10.75 -6.39
N ALA A 68 3.30 10.25 -7.59
CA ALA A 68 2.68 8.93 -7.77
C ALA A 68 3.59 7.81 -7.26
N ALA A 69 4.88 7.84 -7.62
CA ALA A 69 5.87 6.87 -7.13
C ALA A 69 6.05 6.96 -5.61
N GLU A 70 6.13 8.16 -5.05
CA GLU A 70 6.20 8.40 -3.60
C GLU A 70 4.98 7.83 -2.86
N PHE A 71 3.78 8.10 -3.37
CA PHE A 71 2.55 7.56 -2.79
C PHE A 71 2.53 6.03 -2.86
N ALA A 72 2.79 5.44 -4.02
CA ALA A 72 2.71 3.99 -4.21
C ALA A 72 3.76 3.24 -3.37
N ASN A 73 5.00 3.74 -3.34
CA ASN A 73 6.12 3.06 -2.70
C ASN A 73 6.21 3.29 -1.19
N THR A 74 5.78 4.45 -0.70
CA THR A 74 5.91 4.81 0.72
C THR A 74 4.55 4.96 1.39
N THR A 75 3.73 5.90 0.95
CA THR A 75 2.49 6.25 1.65
C THR A 75 1.53 5.07 1.74
N ALA A 76 1.23 4.42 0.62
CA ALA A 76 0.29 3.30 0.57
C ALA A 76 0.80 2.08 1.36
N VAL A 77 2.11 1.85 1.39
CA VAL A 77 2.73 0.75 2.15
C VAL A 77 2.65 1.03 3.65
N ASN A 78 2.96 2.26 4.08
CA ASN A 78 2.85 2.65 5.48
C ASN A 78 1.40 2.58 5.97
N GLU A 79 0.44 3.09 5.17
CA GLU A 79 -0.99 2.98 5.48
C GLU A 79 -1.45 1.52 5.54
N TYR A 80 -0.96 0.67 4.63
CA TYR A 80 -1.28 -0.76 4.66
C TYR A 80 -0.92 -1.38 6.02
N PHE A 81 0.27 -1.09 6.56
CA PHE A 81 0.67 -1.65 7.85
C PHE A 81 0.04 -0.97 9.07
N ARG A 82 -0.58 0.21 8.90
CA ARG A 82 -1.45 0.79 9.94
C ARG A 82 -2.79 0.06 10.02
N GLU A 83 -3.31 -0.36 8.88
CA GLU A 83 -4.60 -1.07 8.80
C GLU A 83 -4.46 -2.58 9.07
N PHE A 84 -3.36 -3.18 8.62
CA PHE A 84 -3.14 -4.62 8.72
C PHE A 84 -1.92 -4.90 9.60
N PHE A 85 -2.15 -5.64 10.69
CA PHE A 85 -1.07 -6.13 11.53
C PHE A 85 -0.06 -6.95 10.70
N TRP A 86 1.23 -6.75 10.93
CA TRP A 86 2.26 -7.26 10.02
C TRP A 86 2.33 -8.79 9.99
N ALA A 87 1.98 -9.45 11.10
CA ALA A 87 1.91 -10.90 11.18
C ALA A 87 0.52 -11.47 10.86
N LEU A 88 -0.46 -10.62 10.51
CA LEU A 88 -1.81 -11.08 10.16
C LEU A 88 -1.75 -11.92 8.87
N PRO A 89 -2.21 -13.19 8.89
CA PRO A 89 -2.22 -14.03 7.70
C PRO A 89 -2.98 -13.38 6.54
N LEU A 90 -2.49 -13.58 5.32
CA LEU A 90 -3.07 -12.93 4.11
C LEU A 90 -4.51 -13.34 3.80
N HIS A 91 -4.95 -14.48 4.33
CA HIS A 91 -6.30 -15.02 4.11
C HIS A 91 -7.27 -14.61 5.22
N GLN A 92 -6.81 -13.90 6.25
CA GLN A 92 -7.61 -13.46 7.39
C GLN A 92 -7.78 -11.94 7.32
N ASP A 93 -9.02 -11.46 7.38
CA ASP A 93 -9.32 -10.03 7.47
C ASP A 93 -9.05 -9.52 8.90
N PRO A 94 -8.68 -8.23 9.06
CA PRO A 94 -8.43 -7.66 10.37
C PRO A 94 -9.72 -7.67 11.20
N HIS A 95 -9.58 -8.01 12.47
CA HIS A 95 -10.66 -8.00 13.46
C HIS A 95 -10.42 -6.91 14.51
N ASN A 96 -11.50 -6.38 15.08
CA ASN A 96 -11.40 -5.38 16.17
C ASN A 96 -10.69 -5.94 17.42
N ASP A 97 -10.65 -7.26 17.57
CA ASP A 97 -9.99 -7.97 18.65
C ASP A 97 -8.53 -8.36 18.31
N ASP A 98 -8.02 -7.93 17.15
CA ASP A 98 -6.62 -8.14 16.81
C ASP A 98 -5.71 -7.39 17.80
N PRO A 99 -4.57 -7.99 18.18
CA PRO A 99 -3.70 -7.39 19.18
C PRO A 99 -3.16 -6.05 18.69
N PRO A 100 -2.97 -5.08 19.61
CA PRO A 100 -2.30 -3.85 19.26
C PRO A 100 -0.89 -4.16 18.75
N PRO A 101 -0.35 -3.35 17.85
CA PRO A 101 0.97 -3.60 17.33
C PRO A 101 2.01 -3.57 18.45
N VAL A 102 2.81 -4.63 18.49
CA VAL A 102 3.89 -4.82 19.46
C VAL A 102 5.08 -3.95 19.06
N ALA A 103 5.67 -3.25 20.04
CA ALA A 103 6.85 -2.43 19.84
C ALA A 103 8.03 -3.28 19.34
N ASP A 104 8.87 -2.72 18.46
CA ASP A 104 9.98 -3.47 17.84
C ASP A 104 11.02 -3.96 18.87
N GLU A 105 11.09 -3.27 20.01
CA GLU A 105 11.95 -3.60 21.15
C GLU A 105 11.51 -4.87 21.88
N GLU A 106 10.23 -5.21 21.80
CA GLU A 106 9.64 -6.42 22.42
C GLU A 106 9.72 -7.64 21.48
N LEU A 107 10.08 -7.44 20.22
CA LEU A 107 10.21 -8.51 19.24
C LEU A 107 11.56 -9.24 19.41
N SER A 108 11.49 -10.57 19.49
CA SER A 108 12.67 -11.43 19.37
C SER A 108 13.39 -11.22 18.03
N ASN A 109 14.67 -11.60 17.95
CA ASN A 109 15.45 -11.49 16.70
C ASN A 109 14.77 -12.22 15.52
N THR A 110 14.17 -13.39 15.78
CA THR A 110 13.42 -14.15 14.78
C THR A 110 12.19 -13.38 14.31
N GLN A 111 11.42 -12.79 15.22
CA GLN A 111 10.25 -11.97 14.89
C GLN A 111 10.63 -10.72 14.10
N ARG A 112 11.71 -10.03 14.48
CA ARG A 112 12.23 -8.87 13.72
C ARG A 112 12.63 -9.26 12.30
N GLY A 113 13.28 -10.42 12.14
CA GLY A 113 13.61 -10.97 10.82
C GLY A 113 12.38 -11.24 9.96
N ALA A 114 11.34 -11.86 10.54
CA ALA A 114 10.07 -12.11 9.86
C ALA A 114 9.34 -10.81 9.50
N LYS A 115 9.23 -9.86 10.43
CA LYS A 115 8.62 -8.53 10.18
C LYS A 115 9.32 -7.81 9.05
N ALA A 116 10.66 -7.73 9.07
CA ALA A 116 11.43 -7.11 8.00
C ALA A 116 11.21 -7.79 6.63
N ALA A 117 11.13 -9.12 6.61
CA ALA A 117 10.85 -9.87 5.37
C ALA A 117 9.45 -9.58 4.84
N ILE A 118 8.43 -9.51 5.70
CA ILE A 118 7.04 -9.22 5.32
C ILE A 118 6.90 -7.78 4.83
N VAL A 119 7.47 -6.82 5.56
CA VAL A 119 7.51 -5.41 5.13
C VAL A 119 8.16 -5.28 3.76
N LYS A 120 9.28 -5.96 3.53
CA LYS A 120 9.93 -6.01 2.21
C LYS A 120 9.07 -6.69 1.15
N GLN A 121 8.35 -7.75 1.48
CA GLN A 121 7.46 -8.41 0.52
C GLN A 121 6.32 -7.46 0.10
N MET A 122 5.68 -6.79 1.06
CA MET A 122 4.57 -5.88 0.78
C MET A 122 5.03 -4.60 0.08
N SER A 123 6.19 -4.05 0.44
CA SER A 123 6.74 -2.87 -0.25
C SER A 123 7.06 -3.16 -1.73
N ASN A 124 7.33 -4.42 -2.08
CA ASN A 124 7.49 -4.83 -3.47
C ASN A 124 6.17 -5.17 -4.18
N ALA A 125 5.20 -5.71 -3.45
CA ALA A 125 3.95 -6.23 -4.01
C ALA A 125 2.88 -5.15 -4.18
N SER A 126 2.70 -4.28 -3.18
CA SER A 126 1.65 -3.26 -3.17
C SER A 126 1.80 -2.27 -4.33
N PRO A 127 2.98 -1.67 -4.62
CA PRO A 127 3.12 -0.77 -5.76
C PRO A 127 2.78 -1.45 -7.10
N LYS A 128 3.25 -2.69 -7.30
CA LYS A 128 2.96 -3.47 -8.52
C LYS A 128 1.47 -3.77 -8.66
N TRP A 129 0.80 -4.09 -7.55
CA TRP A 129 -0.63 -4.34 -7.53
C TRP A 129 -1.40 -3.07 -7.90
N LEU A 130 -1.03 -1.92 -7.32
CA LEU A 130 -1.66 -0.62 -7.58
C LEU A 130 -1.46 -0.19 -9.03
N GLU A 131 -0.23 -0.27 -9.54
CA GLU A 131 0.12 0.06 -10.93
C GLU A 131 -0.68 -0.78 -11.94
N TYR A 132 -0.80 -2.09 -11.69
CA TYR A 132 -1.60 -2.98 -12.51
C TYR A 132 -3.09 -2.59 -12.53
N HIS A 133 -3.67 -2.27 -11.38
CA HIS A 133 -5.10 -1.93 -11.29
C HIS A 133 -5.40 -0.52 -11.80
N VAL A 134 -4.49 0.44 -11.62
CA VAL A 134 -4.58 1.74 -12.30
C VAL A 134 -4.53 1.52 -13.81
N GLY A 135 -3.55 0.78 -14.34
CA GLY A 135 -3.47 0.50 -15.78
C GLY A 135 -4.74 -0.17 -16.32
N LYS A 136 -5.31 -1.12 -15.57
CA LYS A 136 -6.60 -1.73 -15.89
C LYS A 136 -7.78 -0.77 -15.83
N GLN A 137 -7.80 0.27 -15.01
CA GLN A 137 -8.92 1.20 -15.06
C GLN A 137 -8.82 2.15 -16.25
N TRP A 138 -7.61 2.46 -16.70
CA TRP A 138 -7.40 3.31 -17.87
C TRP A 138 -7.68 2.55 -19.17
N PHE A 139 -7.30 1.26 -19.23
CA PHE A 139 -7.33 0.44 -20.45
C PHE A 139 -8.10 -0.88 -20.30
N GLY A 140 -8.92 -1.03 -19.25
CA GLY A 140 -9.66 -2.27 -18.99
C GLY A 140 -11.03 -2.28 -19.63
N LYS A 141 -11.87 -3.23 -19.19
CA LYS A 141 -13.18 -3.54 -19.80
C LYS A 141 -14.06 -2.31 -20.00
N ASP A 142 -14.04 -1.37 -19.06
CA ASP A 142 -14.89 -0.17 -19.10
C ASP A 142 -14.43 0.85 -20.14
N ASN A 143 -13.17 0.79 -20.57
CA ASN A 143 -12.58 1.59 -21.65
C ASN A 143 -12.13 0.72 -22.83
N ASN A 144 -12.66 -0.50 -22.94
CA ASN A 144 -12.27 -1.42 -24.01
C ASN A 144 -12.57 -0.82 -25.39
N ASP A 145 -13.65 -0.04 -25.49
CA ASP A 145 -13.98 0.74 -26.68
C ASP A 145 -12.86 1.71 -27.08
N LEU A 146 -12.29 2.46 -26.12
CA LEU A 146 -11.21 3.41 -26.39
C LEU A 146 -9.93 2.70 -26.84
N SER A 147 -9.61 1.55 -26.23
CA SER A 147 -8.47 0.72 -26.63
C SER A 147 -8.66 0.13 -28.03
N LEU A 148 -9.85 -0.38 -28.35
CA LEU A 148 -10.20 -0.90 -29.69
C LEU A 148 -10.14 0.20 -30.75
N ARG A 149 -10.63 1.41 -30.44
CA ARG A 149 -10.55 2.57 -31.32
C ARG A 149 -9.10 3.01 -31.55
N PHE A 150 -8.27 2.99 -30.51
CA PHE A 150 -6.85 3.28 -30.66
C PHE A 150 -6.14 2.23 -31.52
N ASP A 151 -6.38 0.94 -31.28
CA ASP A 151 -5.76 -0.11 -32.09
C ASP A 151 -6.22 -0.06 -33.55
N ALA A 152 -7.51 0.25 -33.81
CA ALA A 152 -8.01 0.49 -35.17
C ALA A 152 -7.33 1.70 -35.83
N PHE A 153 -7.21 2.82 -35.11
CA PHE A 153 -6.47 4.00 -35.55
C PHE A 153 -4.99 3.68 -35.85
N TRP A 154 -4.32 2.96 -34.96
CA TRP A 154 -2.92 2.57 -35.11
C TRP A 154 -2.69 1.66 -36.31
N ASN A 155 -3.57 0.67 -36.51
CA ASN A 155 -3.51 -0.21 -37.67
C ASN A 155 -3.74 0.54 -38.98
N ALA A 156 -4.65 1.53 -38.99
CA ALA A 156 -4.86 2.39 -40.16
C ALA A 156 -3.64 3.25 -40.51
N GLN A 157 -2.79 3.58 -39.52
CA GLN A 157 -1.51 4.28 -39.72
C GLN A 157 -0.34 3.35 -40.10
N GLY A 158 -0.58 2.06 -40.34
CA GLY A 158 0.46 1.10 -40.75
C GLY A 158 1.03 0.24 -39.64
N GLY A 159 0.57 0.41 -38.39
CA GLY A 159 0.64 -0.61 -37.34
C GLY A 159 2.01 -1.03 -36.79
N LEU A 160 3.13 -0.55 -37.36
CA LEU A 160 4.47 -1.03 -37.08
C LEU A 160 5.43 0.13 -36.79
N GLY A 161 6.15 0.06 -35.66
CA GLY A 161 7.30 0.93 -35.42
C GLY A 161 7.36 1.59 -34.04
N LYS A 162 8.37 2.45 -33.89
CA LYS A 162 8.70 3.18 -32.65
C LYS A 162 7.75 4.34 -32.36
N ASP A 163 6.85 4.66 -33.30
CA ASP A 163 6.01 5.87 -33.27
C ASP A 163 4.65 5.68 -32.56
N ARG A 164 4.42 4.53 -31.92
CA ARG A 164 3.16 4.25 -31.20
C ARG A 164 2.84 5.30 -30.12
N ALA A 165 3.86 5.87 -29.48
CA ALA A 165 3.69 6.94 -28.50
C ALA A 165 3.18 8.25 -29.15
N ALA A 166 3.73 8.63 -30.30
CA ALA A 166 3.28 9.79 -31.06
C ALA A 166 1.84 9.60 -31.57
N ALA A 167 1.54 8.41 -32.11
CA ALA A 167 0.19 8.05 -32.54
C ALA A 167 -0.82 8.07 -31.39
N CYS A 168 -0.41 7.61 -30.19
CA CYS A 168 -1.24 7.72 -28.99
C CYS A 168 -1.53 9.19 -28.64
N ALA A 169 -0.53 10.07 -28.70
CA ALA A 169 -0.74 11.50 -28.46
C ALA A 169 -1.70 12.13 -29.48
N THR A 170 -1.55 11.81 -30.77
CA THR A 170 -2.48 12.27 -31.82
C THR A 170 -3.90 11.76 -31.62
N PHE A 171 -4.05 10.47 -31.28
CA PHE A 171 -5.34 9.87 -31.01
C PHE A 171 -6.02 10.50 -29.79
N VAL A 172 -5.30 10.68 -28.69
CA VAL A 172 -5.82 11.31 -27.47
C VAL A 172 -6.26 12.75 -27.74
N ALA A 173 -5.49 13.52 -28.51
CA ALA A 173 -5.88 14.87 -28.91
C ALA A 173 -7.20 14.87 -29.72
N ALA A 174 -7.30 13.98 -30.72
CA ALA A 174 -8.50 13.85 -31.54
C ALA A 174 -9.73 13.36 -30.74
N GLU A 175 -9.52 12.53 -29.71
CA GLU A 175 -10.59 12.10 -28.79
C GLU A 175 -11.00 13.22 -27.84
N PHE A 176 -10.05 14.04 -27.37
CA PHE A 176 -10.33 15.19 -26.53
C PHE A 176 -11.17 16.24 -27.27
N ASP A 177 -10.90 16.46 -28.56
CA ASP A 177 -11.67 17.38 -29.40
C ASP A 177 -13.14 16.95 -29.59
N LYS A 178 -13.47 15.67 -29.36
CA LYS A 178 -14.85 15.15 -29.42
C LYS A 178 -15.64 15.35 -28.13
N LEU A 179 -14.98 15.74 -27.03
CA LEU A 179 -15.65 15.99 -25.76
C LEU A 179 -16.53 17.25 -25.85
N SER A 180 -17.54 17.32 -24.99
CA SER A 180 -18.34 18.55 -24.86
C SER A 180 -17.49 19.71 -24.36
N SER A 181 -17.85 20.95 -24.69
CA SER A 181 -17.14 22.14 -24.17
C SER A 181 -17.06 22.12 -22.64
N ASN A 182 -18.14 21.72 -21.96
CA ASN A 182 -18.16 21.61 -20.50
C ASN A 182 -17.17 20.57 -19.96
N ASP A 183 -16.98 19.45 -20.66
CA ASP A 183 -15.98 18.44 -20.26
C ASP A 183 -14.56 18.91 -20.57
N GLN A 184 -14.34 19.55 -21.72
CA GLN A 184 -13.05 20.17 -22.06
C GLN A 184 -12.65 21.22 -21.02
N ASP A 185 -13.59 22.08 -20.60
CA ASP A 185 -13.38 23.09 -19.55
C ASP A 185 -13.06 22.44 -18.20
N ARG A 186 -13.77 21.36 -17.82
CA ARG A 186 -13.49 20.59 -16.61
C ARG A 186 -12.07 20.02 -16.62
N TRP A 187 -11.64 19.45 -17.75
CA TRP A 187 -10.28 18.94 -17.91
C TRP A 187 -9.24 20.06 -17.92
N GLY A 188 -9.54 21.21 -18.52
CA GLY A 188 -8.71 22.41 -18.49
C GLY A 188 -8.49 22.93 -17.07
N ALA A 189 -9.58 23.15 -16.32
CA ALA A 189 -9.53 23.58 -14.92
C ALA A 189 -8.79 22.57 -14.03
N PHE A 190 -9.00 21.27 -14.28
CA PHE A 190 -8.22 20.23 -13.64
C PHE A 190 -6.73 20.38 -13.96
N ALA A 191 -6.33 20.47 -15.23
CA ALA A 191 -4.93 20.63 -15.62
C ALA A 191 -4.28 21.89 -15.00
N GLU A 192 -4.99 23.01 -14.94
CA GLU A 192 -4.52 24.25 -14.29
C GLU A 192 -4.29 24.07 -12.79
N ARG A 193 -5.26 23.49 -12.07
CA ARG A 193 -5.12 23.19 -10.64
C ARG A 193 -3.88 22.34 -10.37
N MET A 194 -3.65 21.34 -11.22
CA MET A 194 -2.55 20.39 -11.08
C MET A 194 -1.20 21.04 -11.43
N ALA A 195 -1.18 21.93 -12.42
CA ALA A 195 -0.01 22.76 -12.73
C ALA A 195 0.33 23.73 -11.60
N ALA A 196 -0.68 24.36 -10.97
CA ALA A 196 -0.49 25.22 -9.81
C ALA A 196 0.10 24.46 -8.61
N GLU A 197 -0.41 23.25 -8.33
CA GLU A 197 0.10 22.41 -7.24
C GLU A 197 1.54 21.91 -7.46
N ASN A 198 1.96 21.82 -8.73
CA ASN A 198 3.33 21.49 -9.12
C ASN A 198 4.29 22.70 -9.12
N LYS A 199 3.77 23.93 -9.26
CA LYS A 199 4.59 25.16 -9.18
C LYS A 199 5.05 25.37 -7.74
N ARG A 200 6.21 24.79 -7.44
CA ARG A 200 6.86 24.88 -6.14
C ARG A 200 7.64 26.20 -6.00
N PRO A 201 7.74 26.81 -4.81
CA PRO A 201 8.76 27.80 -4.54
C PRO A 201 10.16 27.16 -4.71
N LYS A 202 11.02 27.82 -5.49
CA LYS A 202 12.43 27.45 -5.70
C LYS A 202 13.16 27.47 -4.35
N GLY A 203 13.28 26.34 -3.65
CA GLY A 203 14.07 26.31 -2.42
C GLY A 203 13.93 25.07 -1.53
N GLY A 204 12.79 24.38 -1.52
CA GLY A 204 12.71 23.12 -0.77
C GLY A 204 13.24 21.97 -1.61
N ALA A 205 14.16 21.14 -1.12
CA ALA A 205 14.25 19.77 -1.61
C ALA A 205 13.02 19.02 -1.08
N TRP A 206 12.38 18.15 -1.87
CA TRP A 206 11.50 17.15 -1.25
C TRP A 206 12.48 16.18 -0.61
N ALA A 207 12.64 16.22 0.71
CA ALA A 207 13.17 15.07 1.42
C ALA A 207 12.22 13.92 1.05
N ALA A 208 12.75 12.89 0.37
CA ALA A 208 11.93 11.73 0.08
C ALA A 208 11.43 11.20 1.43
N PRO A 209 10.11 11.02 1.63
CA PRO A 209 9.65 10.29 2.80
C PRO A 209 10.27 8.92 2.68
N ALA A 210 11.24 8.64 3.56
CA ALA A 210 11.74 7.29 3.72
C ALA A 210 10.54 6.42 4.06
N LEU A 211 10.55 5.16 3.60
CA LEU A 211 9.74 4.15 4.25
C LEU A 211 9.99 4.30 5.76
N LEU A 212 8.91 4.39 6.53
CA LEU A 212 9.07 4.43 7.97
C LEU A 212 9.89 3.18 8.34
N PRO A 213 10.95 3.32 9.14
CA PRO A 213 11.67 2.15 9.59
C PRO A 213 10.66 1.20 10.25
N PRO A 214 10.84 -0.13 10.18
CA PRO A 214 9.85 -1.10 10.68
C PRO A 214 9.30 -0.79 12.09
N ALA A 215 10.11 -0.15 12.94
CA ALA A 215 9.76 0.33 14.27
C ALA A 215 8.69 1.42 14.31
N ASP A 216 8.65 2.32 13.32
CA ASP A 216 7.75 3.47 13.29
C ASP A 216 6.47 3.22 12.47
N VAL A 217 6.40 2.11 11.74
CA VAL A 217 5.24 1.79 10.90
C VAL A 217 4.00 1.46 11.75
N GLN A 218 4.20 0.99 12.99
CA GLN A 218 3.15 0.45 13.86
C GLN A 218 3.33 0.83 15.34
N ARG A 219 3.84 2.03 15.64
CA ARG A 219 3.70 2.59 16.98
C ARG A 219 2.30 3.11 17.24
#